data_AF-A0A151QXR1-F1
#
_entry.id   AF-A0A151QXR1-F1
#
_cell.length_a   1.000
_cell.length_b   1.000
_cell.length_c   1.000
_cell.angle_alpha   90.00
_cell.angle_beta   90.00
_cell.angle_gamma   90.00
#
_symmetry.space_group_name_H-M   'P 1'
#
loop_
_entity.id
_entity.type
_entity.pdbx_description
1 polymer ?
#
loop_
_entity_poly.entity_id
_entity_poly.type
_entity_poly.pdbx_seq_one_letter_code
_entity_poly.pdbx_strand_id
1 'polypeptide(L)'
;MEGTKTISAALKLVDAKKENLKKAFEDLQSHSSLLASLPLSWPQLDAHFTSLHAALSHRFRLLQSQNDLALPKTHAHHLTALCANSNATALRDYVGDHLKDRLALEAALHSALKCAPDPASLAIDCLGGVFGANAVKDDKEARKLKRTCCVLFRQLRLAAVAVSMTVAKRAKRVCAEWKASLVGDAALDGLGAMAFLLFLAAYGLFSELTPNEFLSFSATAAANEDLPELYRSVGFTHKVPGLVQKLIDRCKHVMAVRYIFEFNLADKIPPVPILKAHVNESQKLAKRLSDEGKTLNEITAREIHALKSVLKVIETHNLESEYPPESIQQRIEQLTKHKANVRYAASAFSAKPPQHQQQQSGIKRPRLSAPVASAAVLDSVSGASSTVHHYQQPHFQSSGLLPEHLNPYMSLPNMPYGMKTPTPTISPYTGASTGPYGLDGVSMGPSGNLGQGGSLPNSSEPLVPSGYYDSVSAYGGYGLQYLYPTSYPQ
;
A
#
# COMPACT_ATOMS: atom_id res chain seq x y z
N MET A 1 11.72 -24.35 -22.36
CA MET A 1 11.56 -24.58 -23.82
C MET A 1 12.35 -25.80 -24.33
N GLU A 2 13.47 -26.21 -23.71
CA GLU A 2 14.17 -27.47 -23.99
C GLU A 2 13.25 -28.70 -24.18
N GLY A 3 12.45 -29.04 -23.16
CA GLY A 3 11.75 -30.32 -23.11
C GLY A 3 10.78 -30.60 -24.26
N THR A 4 10.06 -29.58 -24.75
CA THR A 4 9.13 -29.75 -25.88
C THR A 4 9.86 -29.99 -27.20
N LYS A 5 11.06 -29.42 -27.38
CA LYS A 5 11.93 -29.71 -28.54
C LYS A 5 12.43 -31.16 -28.49
N THR A 6 12.85 -31.64 -27.31
CA THR A 6 13.30 -33.03 -27.11
C THR A 6 12.19 -34.04 -27.38
N ILE A 7 10.97 -33.80 -26.88
CA ILE A 7 9.81 -34.68 -27.12
C ILE A 7 9.42 -34.68 -28.61
N SER A 8 9.46 -33.52 -29.28
CA SER A 8 9.19 -33.44 -30.72
C SER A 8 10.22 -34.23 -31.55
N ALA A 9 11.51 -34.15 -31.19
CA ALA A 9 12.56 -34.93 -31.84
C ALA A 9 12.38 -36.44 -31.61
N ALA A 10 11.99 -36.85 -30.40
CA ALA A 10 11.72 -38.26 -30.09
C ALA A 10 10.51 -38.81 -30.87
N LEU A 11 9.42 -38.04 -31.00
CA LEU A 11 8.23 -38.45 -31.77
C LEU A 11 8.52 -38.64 -33.26
N LYS A 12 9.39 -37.79 -33.84
CA LYS A 12 9.83 -37.92 -35.25
C LYS A 12 10.70 -39.16 -35.51
N LEU A 13 11.30 -39.75 -34.46
CA LEU A 13 12.14 -40.93 -34.57
C LEU A 13 11.36 -42.25 -34.49
N VAL A 14 10.07 -42.21 -34.12
CA VAL A 14 9.25 -43.41 -33.94
C VAL A 14 9.06 -44.18 -35.26
N ASP A 15 8.77 -43.49 -36.36
CA ASP A 15 8.55 -44.13 -37.67
C ASP A 15 9.80 -44.86 -38.16
N ALA A 16 10.98 -44.23 -38.03
CA ALA A 16 12.26 -44.85 -38.36
C ALA A 16 12.58 -46.08 -37.49
N LYS A 17 12.24 -46.04 -36.18
CA LYS A 17 12.39 -47.19 -35.29
C LYS A 17 11.42 -48.32 -35.62
N LYS A 18 10.17 -47.99 -35.99
CA LYS A 18 9.15 -48.95 -36.41
C LYS A 18 9.57 -49.69 -37.68
N GLU A 19 10.12 -48.97 -38.67
CA GLU A 19 10.65 -49.56 -39.91
C GLU A 19 11.87 -50.47 -39.67
N ASN A 20 12.79 -50.08 -38.78
CA ASN A 20 13.91 -50.96 -38.41
C ASN A 20 13.45 -52.23 -37.67
N LEU A 21 12.42 -52.11 -36.81
CA LEU A 21 11.81 -53.26 -36.13
C LEU A 21 11.09 -54.19 -37.13
N LYS A 22 10.47 -53.63 -38.17
CA LYS A 22 9.84 -54.40 -39.25
C LYS A 22 10.85 -55.29 -39.97
N LYS A 23 11.99 -54.72 -40.38
CA LYS A 23 13.07 -55.48 -41.06
C LYS A 23 13.59 -56.60 -40.17
N ALA A 24 13.87 -56.31 -38.90
CA ALA A 24 14.30 -57.34 -37.95
C ALA A 24 13.24 -58.45 -37.74
N PHE A 25 11.95 -58.14 -37.83
CA PHE A 25 10.86 -59.12 -37.76
C PHE A 25 10.79 -59.98 -39.04
N GLU A 26 10.89 -59.36 -40.22
CA GLU A 26 10.88 -60.04 -41.53
C GLU A 26 12.12 -60.94 -41.71
N ASP A 27 13.30 -60.46 -41.34
CA ASP A 27 14.55 -61.23 -41.29
C ASP A 27 14.37 -62.44 -40.37
N LEU A 28 13.94 -62.22 -39.12
CA LEU A 28 13.73 -63.29 -38.14
C LEU A 28 12.69 -64.33 -38.62
N GLN A 29 11.63 -63.89 -39.31
CA GLN A 29 10.62 -64.76 -39.90
C GLN A 29 11.18 -65.60 -41.07
N SER A 30 12.08 -65.03 -41.89
CA SER A 30 12.71 -65.75 -43.01
C SER A 30 13.66 -66.87 -42.56
N HIS A 31 14.25 -66.74 -41.37
CA HIS A 31 15.22 -67.68 -40.81
C HIS A 31 14.61 -68.78 -39.92
N SER A 32 13.29 -68.79 -39.64
CA SER A 32 12.70 -69.77 -38.71
C SER A 32 11.31 -70.25 -39.12
N SER A 33 11.24 -71.50 -39.59
CA SER A 33 10.00 -72.21 -39.89
C SER A 33 9.09 -72.45 -38.67
N LEU A 34 9.63 -72.33 -37.45
CA LEU A 34 8.87 -72.47 -36.21
C LEU A 34 8.04 -71.22 -35.85
N LEU A 35 8.40 -70.04 -36.39
CA LEU A 35 7.69 -68.78 -36.13
C LEU A 35 6.37 -68.65 -36.89
N ALA A 36 6.06 -69.58 -37.81
CA ALA A 36 4.71 -69.71 -38.38
C ALA A 36 3.65 -70.03 -37.31
N SER A 37 4.06 -70.45 -36.11
CA SER A 37 3.18 -70.69 -34.96
C SER A 37 3.03 -69.50 -33.99
N LEU A 38 3.71 -68.37 -34.24
CA LEU A 38 3.72 -67.24 -33.30
C LEU A 38 2.34 -66.55 -33.28
N PRO A 39 1.69 -66.34 -32.12
CA PRO A 39 0.36 -65.73 -32.04
C PRO A 39 0.35 -64.20 -32.30
N LEU A 40 1.46 -63.62 -32.76
CA LEU A 40 1.58 -62.20 -33.09
C LEU A 40 1.98 -62.04 -34.57
N SER A 41 1.10 -61.41 -35.34
CA SER A 41 1.37 -61.01 -36.72
C SER A 41 1.89 -59.57 -36.78
N TRP A 42 2.74 -59.26 -37.77
CA TRP A 42 3.22 -57.88 -37.97
C TRP A 42 2.08 -56.85 -38.07
N PRO A 43 0.98 -57.07 -38.81
CA PRO A 43 -0.14 -56.12 -38.88
C PRO A 43 -0.75 -55.76 -37.52
N GLN A 44 -0.79 -56.69 -36.55
CA GLN A 44 -1.29 -56.41 -35.20
C GLN A 44 -0.32 -55.53 -34.40
N LEU A 45 0.99 -55.81 -34.49
CA LEU A 45 2.03 -54.97 -33.89
C LEU A 45 2.06 -53.58 -34.53
N ASP A 46 1.96 -53.51 -35.86
CA ASP A 46 1.93 -52.28 -36.63
C ASP A 46 0.74 -51.39 -36.23
N ALA A 47 -0.46 -51.97 -36.15
CA ALA A 47 -1.67 -51.27 -35.70
C ALA A 47 -1.52 -50.76 -34.24
N HIS A 48 -0.95 -51.57 -33.34
CA HIS A 48 -0.72 -51.19 -31.95
C HIS A 48 0.29 -50.02 -31.83
N PHE A 49 1.43 -50.10 -32.52
CA PHE A 49 2.41 -49.01 -32.54
C PHE A 49 1.86 -47.73 -33.18
N THR A 50 1.07 -47.85 -34.26
CA THR A 50 0.41 -46.72 -34.92
C THR A 50 -0.61 -46.06 -33.99
N SER A 51 -1.40 -46.85 -33.26
CA SER A 51 -2.35 -46.35 -32.25
C SER A 51 -1.64 -45.62 -31.11
N LEU A 52 -0.56 -46.18 -30.56
CA LEU A 52 0.26 -45.53 -29.53
C LEU A 52 0.91 -44.24 -30.04
N HIS A 53 1.46 -44.22 -31.24
CA HIS A 53 2.05 -43.03 -31.85
C HIS A 53 1.00 -41.93 -32.09
N ALA A 54 -0.19 -42.29 -32.58
CA ALA A 54 -1.30 -41.36 -32.74
C ALA A 54 -1.77 -40.79 -31.39
N ALA A 55 -1.90 -41.62 -30.35
CA ALA A 55 -2.29 -41.21 -29.01
C ALA A 55 -1.25 -40.28 -28.35
N LEU A 56 0.05 -40.61 -28.47
CA LEU A 56 1.15 -39.78 -27.98
C LEU A 56 1.26 -38.47 -28.75
N SER A 57 1.12 -38.49 -30.07
CA SER A 57 1.11 -37.29 -30.93
C SER A 57 -0.09 -36.40 -30.65
N HIS A 58 -1.28 -36.98 -30.37
CA HIS A 58 -2.46 -36.24 -29.95
C HIS A 58 -2.24 -35.58 -28.57
N ARG A 59 -1.73 -36.33 -27.58
CA ARG A 59 -1.39 -35.78 -26.26
C ARG A 59 -0.31 -34.70 -26.34
N PHE A 60 0.69 -34.86 -27.20
CA PHE A 60 1.70 -33.83 -27.43
C PHE A 60 1.12 -32.58 -28.09
N ARG A 61 0.23 -32.74 -29.09
CA ARG A 61 -0.49 -31.61 -29.69
C ARG A 61 -1.41 -30.91 -28.70
N LEU A 62 -2.04 -31.66 -27.78
CA LEU A 62 -2.83 -31.10 -26.69
C LEU A 62 -1.96 -30.36 -25.67
N LEU A 63 -0.76 -30.87 -25.35
CA LEU A 63 0.22 -30.15 -24.51
C LEU A 63 0.73 -28.88 -25.19
N GLN A 64 0.96 -28.90 -26.51
CA GLN A 64 1.30 -27.70 -27.28
C GLN A 64 0.13 -26.70 -27.29
N SER A 65 -1.09 -27.14 -27.60
CA SER A 65 -2.26 -26.24 -27.60
C SER A 65 -2.63 -25.73 -26.22
N GLN A 66 -2.41 -26.49 -25.15
CA GLN A 66 -2.51 -25.99 -23.78
C GLN A 66 -1.42 -24.97 -23.46
N ASN A 67 -0.20 -25.14 -23.97
CA ASN A 67 0.89 -24.18 -23.79
C ASN A 67 0.70 -22.90 -24.64
N ASP A 68 -0.02 -22.96 -25.76
CA ASP A 68 -0.31 -21.82 -26.64
C ASP A 68 -1.67 -21.14 -26.34
N LEU A 69 -2.64 -21.85 -25.75
CA LEU A 69 -3.95 -21.32 -25.34
C LEU A 69 -4.06 -21.01 -23.83
N ALA A 70 -3.08 -21.41 -23.01
CA ALA A 70 -2.92 -20.91 -21.65
C ALA A 70 -1.87 -19.81 -21.60
N LEU A 71 -2.23 -18.61 -22.09
CA LEU A 71 -1.46 -17.39 -21.86
C LEU A 71 -2.14 -16.41 -20.88
N PRO A 72 -2.34 -16.77 -19.60
CA PRO A 72 -2.01 -15.84 -18.54
C PRO A 72 -0.48 -15.78 -18.46
N LYS A 73 0.13 -14.71 -19.01
CA LYS A 73 1.56 -14.43 -18.76
C LYS A 73 1.72 -14.34 -17.24
N THR A 74 2.37 -15.33 -16.63
CA THR A 74 2.59 -15.32 -15.18
C THR A 74 3.29 -14.02 -14.80
N HIS A 75 2.87 -13.40 -13.68
CA HIS A 75 3.48 -12.15 -13.22
C HIS A 75 5.01 -12.25 -13.20
N ALA A 76 5.54 -13.44 -12.86
CA ALA A 76 6.96 -13.76 -12.92
C ALA A 76 7.61 -13.44 -14.27
N HIS A 77 7.08 -13.94 -15.41
CA HIS A 77 7.70 -13.68 -16.71
C HIS A 77 7.68 -12.19 -17.06
N HIS A 78 6.56 -11.50 -16.83
CA HIS A 78 6.43 -10.09 -17.19
C HIS A 78 7.29 -9.19 -16.31
N LEU A 79 7.24 -9.37 -14.98
CA LEU A 79 8.05 -8.64 -14.03
C LEU A 79 9.55 -8.90 -14.25
N THR A 80 9.97 -10.14 -14.49
CA THR A 80 11.39 -10.45 -14.78
C THR A 80 11.88 -9.70 -16.01
N ALA A 81 11.08 -9.64 -17.09
CA ALA A 81 11.44 -8.87 -18.28
C ALA A 81 11.51 -7.35 -18.01
N LEU A 82 10.58 -6.79 -17.23
CA LEU A 82 10.59 -5.37 -16.86
C LEU A 82 11.76 -5.01 -15.94
N CYS A 83 12.10 -5.88 -14.99
CA CYS A 83 13.23 -5.73 -14.09
C CYS A 83 14.57 -5.85 -14.84
N ALA A 84 14.76 -6.88 -15.67
CA ALA A 84 15.98 -7.07 -16.47
C ALA A 84 16.25 -5.90 -17.42
N ASN A 85 15.19 -5.31 -18.00
CA ASN A 85 15.28 -4.14 -18.87
C ASN A 85 15.35 -2.80 -18.11
N SER A 86 15.39 -2.80 -16.77
CA SER A 86 15.39 -1.60 -15.91
C SER A 86 14.27 -0.59 -16.21
N ASN A 87 13.10 -1.04 -16.69
CA ASN A 87 12.02 -0.14 -17.09
C ASN A 87 11.14 0.25 -15.89
N ALA A 88 11.60 1.25 -15.14
CA ALA A 88 10.98 1.71 -13.89
C ALA A 88 9.51 2.12 -14.04
N THR A 89 9.18 2.86 -15.11
CA THR A 89 7.83 3.33 -15.41
C THR A 89 6.89 2.15 -15.67
N ALA A 90 7.24 1.27 -16.61
CA ALA A 90 6.39 0.13 -16.94
C ALA A 90 6.29 -0.89 -15.79
N LEU A 91 7.35 -1.08 -15.00
CA LEU A 91 7.32 -1.91 -13.78
C LEU A 91 6.31 -1.36 -12.76
N ARG A 92 6.39 -0.07 -12.46
CA ARG A 92 5.50 0.63 -11.53
C ARG A 92 4.05 0.59 -12.00
N ASP A 93 3.81 0.86 -13.27
CA ASP A 93 2.45 0.92 -13.83
C ASP A 93 1.83 -0.49 -13.82
N TYR A 94 2.57 -1.51 -14.25
CA TYR A 94 2.14 -2.91 -14.17
C TYR A 94 1.85 -3.38 -12.73
N VAL A 95 2.75 -3.11 -11.76
CA VAL A 95 2.50 -3.43 -10.36
C VAL A 95 1.26 -2.70 -9.84
N GLY A 96 1.03 -1.45 -10.25
CA GLY A 96 -0.13 -0.65 -9.88
C GLY A 96 -1.47 -1.15 -10.46
N ASP A 97 -1.46 -1.67 -11.68
CA ASP A 97 -2.65 -2.24 -12.34
C ASP A 97 -3.04 -3.60 -11.76
N HIS A 98 -2.06 -4.39 -11.31
CA HIS A 98 -2.26 -5.75 -10.80
C HIS A 98 -2.35 -5.85 -9.26
N LEU A 99 -2.51 -4.74 -8.53
CA LEU A 99 -2.64 -4.74 -7.06
C LEU A 99 -3.81 -5.56 -6.50
N LYS A 100 -4.77 -6.00 -7.33
CA LYS A 100 -5.84 -6.94 -6.93
C LYS A 100 -5.30 -8.33 -6.62
N ASP A 101 -4.32 -8.79 -7.38
CA ASP A 101 -3.73 -10.14 -7.29
C ASP A 101 -2.48 -10.13 -6.39
N ARG A 102 -2.54 -9.34 -5.30
CA ARG A 102 -1.40 -8.90 -4.47
C ARG A 102 -0.44 -10.03 -4.10
N LEU A 103 -0.94 -11.18 -3.65
CA LEU A 103 -0.11 -12.30 -3.17
C LEU A 103 0.75 -12.91 -4.30
N ALA A 104 0.13 -13.17 -5.46
CA ALA A 104 0.83 -13.73 -6.62
C ALA A 104 1.79 -12.70 -7.24
N LEU A 105 1.38 -11.43 -7.26
CA LEU A 105 2.21 -10.31 -7.71
C LEU A 105 3.45 -10.12 -6.83
N GLU A 106 3.29 -10.13 -5.50
CA GLU A 106 4.39 -9.92 -4.55
C GLU A 106 5.43 -11.06 -4.59
N ALA A 107 4.99 -12.33 -4.65
CA ALA A 107 5.89 -13.47 -4.76
C ALA A 107 6.69 -13.47 -6.08
N ALA A 108 6.04 -13.07 -7.18
CA ALA A 108 6.70 -12.91 -8.48
C ALA A 108 7.68 -11.73 -8.47
N LEU A 109 7.29 -10.58 -7.91
CA LEU A 109 8.11 -9.37 -7.82
C LEU A 109 9.37 -9.58 -6.98
N HIS A 110 9.27 -10.26 -5.84
CA HIS A 110 10.42 -10.62 -4.99
C HIS A 110 11.54 -11.31 -5.79
N SER A 111 11.15 -12.24 -6.67
CA SER A 111 12.09 -13.01 -7.48
C SER A 111 12.58 -12.21 -8.68
N ALA A 112 11.68 -11.50 -9.37
CA ALA A 112 11.99 -10.69 -10.54
C ALA A 112 12.95 -9.52 -10.24
N LEU A 113 12.85 -8.90 -9.06
CA LEU A 113 13.76 -7.83 -8.64
C LEU A 113 15.22 -8.27 -8.68
N LYS A 114 15.53 -9.54 -8.37
CA LYS A 114 16.90 -10.08 -8.40
C LYS A 114 17.47 -10.24 -9.81
N CYS A 115 16.63 -10.10 -10.85
CA CYS A 115 17.04 -10.10 -12.25
C CYS A 115 17.32 -8.69 -12.81
N ALA A 116 17.06 -7.62 -12.05
CA ALA A 116 17.45 -6.27 -12.46
C ALA A 116 18.97 -6.04 -12.29
N PRO A 117 19.65 -5.34 -13.22
CA PRO A 117 21.07 -5.01 -13.10
C PRO A 117 21.41 -4.18 -11.84
N ASP A 118 20.55 -3.24 -11.48
CA ASP A 118 20.59 -2.49 -10.21
C ASP A 118 19.16 -2.36 -9.67
N PRO A 119 18.68 -3.32 -8.85
CA PRO A 119 17.32 -3.31 -8.35
C PRO A 119 17.05 -2.15 -7.39
N ALA A 120 18.10 -1.64 -6.74
CA ALA A 120 18.03 -0.50 -5.84
C ALA A 120 17.87 0.81 -6.61
N SER A 121 18.67 1.08 -7.66
CA SER A 121 18.42 2.25 -8.50
C SER A 121 17.04 2.18 -9.16
N LEU A 122 16.67 1.02 -9.72
CA LEU A 122 15.38 0.79 -10.37
C LEU A 122 14.19 1.18 -9.48
N ALA A 123 14.23 0.82 -8.20
CA ALA A 123 13.17 1.15 -7.25
C ALA A 123 13.14 2.64 -6.87
N ILE A 124 14.27 3.37 -6.92
CA ILE A 124 14.26 4.84 -6.83
C ILE A 124 13.63 5.44 -8.10
N ASP A 125 13.95 4.91 -9.28
CA ASP A 125 13.41 5.39 -10.55
C ASP A 125 11.87 5.22 -10.63
N CYS A 126 11.31 4.21 -9.94
CA CYS A 126 9.86 4.04 -9.79
C CYS A 126 9.16 5.16 -8.98
N LEU A 127 9.88 6.05 -8.28
CA LEU A 127 9.29 7.16 -7.50
C LEU A 127 8.80 8.34 -8.36
N GLY A 128 9.00 8.31 -9.68
CA GLY A 128 8.53 9.37 -10.56
C GLY A 128 7.03 9.67 -10.36
N GLY A 129 6.70 10.92 -10.00
CA GLY A 129 5.33 11.37 -9.75
C GLY A 129 4.78 11.16 -8.34
N VAL A 130 5.56 10.60 -7.40
CA VAL A 130 5.12 10.40 -6.00
C VAL A 130 5.13 11.70 -5.18
N PHE A 131 6.14 12.54 -5.40
CA PHE A 131 6.39 13.79 -4.68
C PHE A 131 7.10 14.82 -5.57
N GLY A 132 7.36 16.02 -5.02
CA GLY A 132 8.04 17.10 -5.73
C GLY A 132 7.14 17.82 -6.75
N ALA A 133 7.75 18.66 -7.60
CA ALA A 133 7.01 19.47 -8.58
C ALA A 133 6.21 18.63 -9.61
N ASN A 134 6.63 17.38 -9.83
CA ASN A 134 6.02 16.45 -10.78
C ASN A 134 4.96 15.53 -10.13
N ALA A 135 4.56 15.78 -8.87
CA ALA A 135 3.59 14.94 -8.16
C ALA A 135 2.26 14.81 -8.92
N VAL A 136 1.72 13.59 -8.98
CA VAL A 136 0.42 13.30 -9.62
C VAL A 136 -0.69 14.01 -8.83
N LYS A 137 -1.41 14.91 -9.50
CA LYS A 137 -2.50 15.71 -8.89
C LYS A 137 -3.83 14.97 -8.80
N ASP A 138 -4.02 13.90 -9.57
CA ASP A 138 -5.20 13.04 -9.45
C ASP A 138 -5.10 12.17 -8.18
N ASP A 139 -6.06 12.33 -7.27
CA ASP A 139 -6.08 11.67 -5.96
C ASP A 139 -6.24 10.13 -6.05
N LYS A 140 -6.87 9.60 -7.12
CA LYS A 140 -7.00 8.16 -7.32
C LYS A 140 -5.67 7.56 -7.79
N GLU A 141 -5.04 8.15 -8.80
CA GLU A 141 -3.75 7.69 -9.31
C GLU A 141 -2.61 7.95 -8.32
N ALA A 142 -2.64 9.06 -7.57
CA ALA A 142 -1.71 9.29 -6.46
C ALA A 142 -1.83 8.20 -5.38
N ARG A 143 -3.05 7.80 -4.99
CA ARG A 143 -3.24 6.66 -4.07
C ARG A 143 -2.78 5.33 -4.66
N LYS A 144 -3.06 5.06 -5.94
CA LYS A 144 -2.57 3.86 -6.64
C LYS A 144 -1.04 3.81 -6.59
N LEU A 145 -0.38 4.89 -6.99
CA LEU A 145 1.06 5.07 -6.99
C LEU A 145 1.67 4.87 -5.59
N LYS A 146 1.11 5.47 -4.54
CA LYS A 146 1.55 5.25 -3.16
C LYS A 146 1.44 3.77 -2.72
N ARG A 147 0.37 3.04 -3.14
CA ARG A 147 0.24 1.59 -2.90
C ARG A 147 1.32 0.80 -3.64
N THR A 148 1.56 1.12 -4.90
CA THR A 148 2.65 0.53 -5.70
C THR A 148 4.00 0.71 -5.02
N CYS A 149 4.31 1.92 -4.52
CA CYS A 149 5.54 2.18 -3.78
C CYS A 149 5.66 1.35 -2.50
N CYS A 150 4.57 1.16 -1.74
CA CYS A 150 4.58 0.26 -0.58
C CYS A 150 4.98 -1.17 -0.97
N VAL A 151 4.37 -1.71 -2.03
CA VAL A 151 4.68 -3.05 -2.54
C VAL A 151 6.13 -3.15 -3.03
N LEU A 152 6.61 -2.19 -3.82
CA LEU A 152 7.97 -2.15 -4.35
C LEU A 152 9.02 -2.10 -3.23
N PHE A 153 8.92 -1.18 -2.27
CA PHE A 153 9.91 -1.08 -1.20
C PHE A 153 9.82 -2.20 -0.18
N ARG A 154 8.62 -2.75 0.07
CA ARG A 154 8.46 -3.99 0.85
C ARG A 154 9.24 -5.12 0.21
N GLN A 155 9.04 -5.37 -1.08
CA GLN A 155 9.67 -6.49 -1.77
C GLN A 155 11.18 -6.26 -2.01
N LEU A 156 11.63 -5.02 -2.26
CA LEU A 156 13.05 -4.68 -2.30
C LEU A 156 13.75 -4.97 -0.95
N ARG A 157 13.15 -4.55 0.17
CA ARG A 157 13.65 -4.83 1.52
C ARG A 157 13.75 -6.33 1.78
N LEU A 158 12.70 -7.09 1.43
CA LEU A 158 12.67 -8.54 1.60
C LEU A 158 13.67 -9.26 0.68
N ALA A 159 13.93 -8.74 -0.52
CA ALA A 159 14.92 -9.29 -1.44
C ALA A 159 16.38 -9.07 -1.00
N ALA A 160 16.62 -8.23 0.03
CA ALA A 160 17.92 -7.97 0.65
C ALA A 160 19.05 -7.61 -0.35
N VAL A 161 18.70 -6.81 -1.36
CA VAL A 161 19.61 -6.42 -2.44
C VAL A 161 20.71 -5.49 -1.91
N ALA A 162 21.96 -5.71 -2.35
CA ALA A 162 23.08 -4.84 -2.03
C ALA A 162 22.89 -3.44 -2.63
N VAL A 163 22.96 -2.40 -1.78
CA VAL A 163 22.86 -0.99 -2.20
C VAL A 163 24.26 -0.41 -2.40
N SER A 164 24.57 0.03 -3.62
CA SER A 164 25.85 0.65 -3.94
C SER A 164 26.02 2.05 -3.29
N MET A 165 27.25 2.50 -3.08
CA MET A 165 27.54 3.82 -2.50
C MET A 165 26.93 4.99 -3.30
N THR A 166 26.84 4.85 -4.63
CA THR A 166 26.23 5.85 -5.52
C THR A 166 24.71 5.88 -5.34
N VAL A 167 24.06 4.72 -5.31
CA VAL A 167 22.61 4.61 -5.05
C VAL A 167 22.26 5.05 -3.63
N ALA A 168 23.08 4.74 -2.62
CA ALA A 168 22.88 5.22 -1.26
C ALA A 168 22.92 6.76 -1.16
N LYS A 169 23.86 7.42 -1.86
CA LYS A 169 23.91 8.89 -1.96
C LYS A 169 22.68 9.46 -2.68
N ARG A 170 22.19 8.78 -3.73
CA ARG A 170 20.95 9.13 -4.43
C ARG A 170 19.72 8.99 -3.52
N ALA A 171 19.61 7.88 -2.80
CA ALA A 171 18.55 7.60 -1.84
C ALA A 171 18.50 8.64 -0.71
N LYS A 172 19.65 9.08 -0.18
CA LYS A 172 19.70 10.18 0.80
C LYS A 172 19.15 11.51 0.25
N ARG A 173 19.46 11.86 -1.01
CA ARG A 173 18.90 13.07 -1.65
C ARG A 173 17.38 12.97 -1.79
N VAL A 174 16.90 11.82 -2.30
CA VAL A 174 15.47 11.51 -2.43
C VAL A 174 14.77 11.52 -1.07
N CYS A 175 15.40 11.01 -0.02
CA CYS A 175 14.90 11.06 1.35
C CYS A 175 14.69 12.50 1.82
N ALA A 176 15.64 13.39 1.58
CA ALA A 176 15.54 14.79 1.98
C ALA A 176 14.43 15.54 1.22
N GLU A 177 14.35 15.33 -0.10
CA GLU A 177 13.32 15.93 -0.96
C GLU A 177 11.90 15.44 -0.60
N TRP A 178 11.73 14.12 -0.47
CA TRP A 178 10.45 13.53 -0.06
C TRP A 178 10.09 13.99 1.36
N LYS A 179 11.01 13.97 2.32
CA LYS A 179 10.75 14.49 3.68
C LYS A 179 10.28 15.95 3.66
N ALA A 180 10.91 16.81 2.86
CA ALA A 180 10.49 18.20 2.72
C ALA A 180 9.08 18.33 2.12
N SER A 181 8.71 17.52 1.13
CA SER A 181 7.35 17.54 0.56
C SER A 181 6.28 17.09 1.57
N LEU A 182 6.63 16.21 2.52
CA LEU A 182 5.71 15.76 3.58
C LEU A 182 5.51 16.79 4.72
N VAL A 183 6.31 17.86 4.77
CA VAL A 183 6.17 18.96 5.75
C VAL A 183 5.35 20.12 5.18
N GLY A 184 5.41 20.35 3.86
CA GLY A 184 4.68 21.43 3.19
C GLY A 184 3.23 21.10 2.80
N ASP A 185 2.86 19.82 2.75
CA ASP A 185 1.51 19.38 2.38
C ASP A 185 0.67 19.05 3.62
N ALA A 186 -0.50 19.68 3.75
CA ALA A 186 -1.41 19.53 4.89
C ALA A 186 -2.06 18.13 4.98
N ALA A 187 -1.83 17.25 4.00
CA ALA A 187 -2.39 15.91 3.92
C ALA A 187 -1.34 14.81 3.67
N LEU A 188 -0.38 14.65 4.60
CA LEU A 188 0.30 13.37 4.75
C LEU A 188 -0.73 12.28 5.09
N ASP A 189 -1.16 11.52 4.08
CA ASP A 189 -2.01 10.35 4.27
C ASP A 189 -1.21 9.18 4.87
N GLY A 190 -1.91 8.30 5.61
CA GLY A 190 -1.28 7.14 6.25
C GLY A 190 -0.57 6.21 5.26
N LEU A 191 -1.01 6.20 4.01
CA LEU A 191 -0.40 5.43 2.93
C LEU A 191 0.93 6.03 2.46
N GLY A 192 1.01 7.35 2.23
CA GLY A 192 2.26 8.03 1.89
C GLY A 192 3.28 7.93 3.03
N ALA A 193 2.83 8.05 4.27
CA ALA A 193 3.66 7.83 5.46
C ALA A 193 4.24 6.40 5.50
N MET A 194 3.43 5.38 5.19
CA MET A 194 3.90 3.99 5.15
C MET A 194 4.88 3.74 3.99
N ALA A 195 4.61 4.28 2.80
CA ALA A 195 5.51 4.18 1.66
C ALA A 195 6.89 4.78 1.95
N PHE A 196 6.92 5.94 2.63
CA PHE A 196 8.16 6.58 3.07
C PHE A 196 8.90 5.76 4.14
N LEU A 197 8.21 5.20 5.13
CA LEU A 197 8.84 4.33 6.15
C LEU A 197 9.41 3.03 5.53
N LEU A 198 8.74 2.45 4.54
CA LEU A 198 9.24 1.29 3.80
C LEU A 198 10.46 1.64 2.93
N PHE A 199 10.47 2.81 2.29
CA PHE A 199 11.64 3.34 1.61
C PHE A 199 12.83 3.51 2.58
N LEU A 200 12.64 4.16 3.72
CA LEU A 200 13.70 4.31 4.73
C LEU A 200 14.26 2.96 5.20
N ALA A 201 13.39 1.95 5.35
CA ALA A 201 13.81 0.60 5.73
C ALA A 201 14.58 -0.12 4.62
N ALA A 202 14.19 0.04 3.35
CA ALA A 202 14.87 -0.60 2.22
C ALA A 202 16.28 -0.04 1.95
N TYR A 203 16.53 1.24 2.27
CA TYR A 203 17.84 1.90 2.09
C TYR A 203 18.63 2.14 3.39
N GLY A 204 18.13 1.70 4.55
CA GLY A 204 18.80 1.88 5.85
C GLY A 204 18.89 3.34 6.31
N LEU A 205 17.90 4.18 5.96
CA LEU A 205 17.95 5.65 6.13
C LEU A 205 17.22 6.18 7.38
N PHE A 206 16.88 5.33 8.35
CA PHE A 206 16.21 5.80 9.57
C PHE A 206 17.03 6.79 10.41
N SER A 207 18.35 6.88 10.22
CA SER A 207 19.22 7.90 10.83
C SER A 207 18.99 9.31 10.28
N GLU A 208 18.34 9.47 9.13
CA GLU A 208 17.99 10.78 8.53
C GLU A 208 16.72 11.40 9.17
N LEU A 209 16.12 10.70 10.13
CA LEU A 209 14.99 11.16 10.93
C LEU A 209 15.38 11.39 12.40
N THR A 210 14.93 12.50 12.96
CA THR A 210 14.86 12.67 14.41
C THR A 210 13.86 11.68 15.03
N PRO A 211 14.00 11.32 16.31
CA PRO A 211 13.06 10.41 16.97
C PRO A 211 11.59 10.88 16.92
N ASN A 212 11.34 12.20 16.99
CA ASN A 212 9.99 12.76 16.90
C ASN A 212 9.43 12.75 15.46
N GLU A 213 10.25 12.98 14.43
CA GLU A 213 9.83 12.80 13.04
C GLU A 213 9.43 11.33 12.78
N PHE A 214 10.28 10.37 13.18
CA PHE A 214 9.97 8.94 13.05
C PHE A 214 8.64 8.58 13.70
N LEU A 215 8.43 8.95 14.98
CA LEU A 215 7.16 8.70 15.67
C LEU A 215 5.97 9.44 15.01
N SER A 216 6.18 10.64 14.46
CA SER A 216 5.17 11.39 13.72
C SER A 216 4.71 10.65 12.46
N PHE A 217 5.66 10.15 11.65
CA PHE A 217 5.36 9.35 10.46
C PHE A 217 4.70 8.03 10.82
N SER A 218 5.20 7.31 11.83
CA SER A 218 4.59 6.07 12.33
C SER A 218 3.17 6.30 12.83
N ALA A 219 2.91 7.38 13.58
CA ALA A 219 1.57 7.73 14.07
C ALA A 219 0.58 8.14 12.95
N THR A 220 1.09 8.50 11.77
CA THR A 220 0.28 8.72 10.57
C THR A 220 0.04 7.40 9.83
N ALA A 221 1.07 6.57 9.69
CA ALA A 221 1.02 5.26 9.04
C ALA A 221 0.31 4.16 9.84
N ALA A 222 0.09 4.34 11.15
CA ALA A 222 -0.31 3.25 12.07
C ALA A 222 -1.67 2.57 11.81
N ALA A 223 -2.50 3.10 10.91
CA ALA A 223 -3.70 2.41 10.42
C ALA A 223 -3.39 1.39 9.30
N ASN A 224 -2.12 1.24 8.91
CA ASN A 224 -1.66 0.25 7.94
C ASN A 224 -1.22 -1.02 8.68
N GLU A 225 -1.81 -2.16 8.29
CA GLU A 225 -1.54 -3.48 8.88
C GLU A 225 -0.08 -3.95 8.75
N ASP A 226 0.68 -3.40 7.79
CA ASP A 226 2.09 -3.77 7.56
C ASP A 226 3.06 -3.05 8.54
N LEU A 227 2.62 -2.03 9.31
CA LEU A 227 3.50 -1.26 10.19
C LEU A 227 4.03 -2.06 11.41
N PRO A 228 3.25 -2.91 12.09
CA PRO A 228 3.76 -3.77 13.17
C PRO A 228 4.84 -4.74 12.70
N GLU A 229 4.70 -5.33 11.50
CA GLU A 229 5.72 -6.17 10.88
C GLU A 229 7.01 -5.39 10.62
N LEU A 230 6.91 -4.15 10.12
CA LEU A 230 8.06 -3.28 9.91
C LEU A 230 8.79 -2.98 11.22
N TYR A 231 8.05 -2.68 12.30
CA TYR A 231 8.61 -2.45 13.63
C TYR A 231 9.35 -3.68 14.18
N ARG A 232 8.81 -4.89 13.96
CA ARG A 232 9.45 -6.16 14.32
C ARG A 232 10.71 -6.40 13.48
N SER A 233 10.62 -6.31 12.16
CA SER A 233 11.73 -6.65 11.24
C SER A 233 12.91 -5.67 11.29
N VAL A 234 12.69 -4.41 11.70
CA VAL A 234 13.76 -3.40 11.85
C VAL A 234 14.29 -3.30 13.29
N GLY A 235 13.66 -3.97 14.26
CA GLY A 235 14.09 -3.93 15.67
C GLY A 235 13.61 -2.69 16.45
N PHE A 236 12.53 -2.04 16.00
CA PHE A 236 11.95 -0.85 16.64
C PHE A 236 10.88 -1.15 17.69
N THR A 237 10.70 -2.41 18.10
CA THR A 237 9.80 -2.83 19.18
C THR A 237 9.95 -1.99 20.45
N HIS A 238 11.19 -1.65 20.84
CA HIS A 238 11.50 -0.78 21.98
C HIS A 238 10.95 0.66 21.86
N LYS A 239 10.59 1.12 20.65
CA LYS A 239 10.02 2.45 20.39
C LYS A 239 8.49 2.47 20.41
N VAL A 240 7.82 1.31 20.51
CA VAL A 240 6.35 1.22 20.47
C VAL A 240 5.67 2.03 21.60
N PRO A 241 6.18 2.10 22.85
CA PRO A 241 5.60 2.99 23.87
C PRO A 241 5.55 4.47 23.44
N GLY A 242 6.59 4.94 22.73
CA GLY A 242 6.61 6.29 22.16
C GLY A 242 5.61 6.48 21.01
N LEU A 243 5.36 5.44 20.22
CA LEU A 243 4.28 5.45 19.21
C LEU A 243 2.92 5.50 19.89
N VAL A 244 2.65 4.64 20.88
CA VAL A 244 1.41 4.62 21.67
C VAL A 244 1.12 6.00 22.26
N GLN A 245 2.11 6.65 22.89
CA GLN A 245 1.95 8.02 23.38
C GLN A 245 1.61 9.00 22.24
N LYS A 246 2.34 8.97 21.12
CA LYS A 246 2.06 9.84 19.96
C LYS A 246 0.67 9.63 19.35
N LEU A 247 0.06 8.44 19.54
CA LEU A 247 -1.31 8.14 19.14
C LEU A 247 -2.34 8.71 20.12
N ILE A 248 -2.06 8.65 21.43
CA ILE A 248 -2.86 9.29 22.48
C ILE A 248 -2.86 10.81 22.28
N ASP A 249 -1.69 11.43 22.06
CA ASP A 249 -1.54 12.86 21.80
C ASP A 249 -2.33 13.34 20.56
N ARG A 250 -2.60 12.44 19.61
CA ARG A 250 -3.40 12.68 18.38
C ARG A 250 -4.86 12.22 18.52
N CYS A 251 -5.32 11.94 19.74
CA CYS A 251 -6.63 11.39 20.09
C CYS A 251 -7.00 10.07 19.39
N LYS A 252 -6.04 9.36 18.77
CA LYS A 252 -6.22 8.06 18.09
C LYS A 252 -6.21 6.88 19.08
N HIS A 253 -6.92 7.03 20.21
CA HIS A 253 -6.93 6.13 21.36
C HIS A 253 -7.18 4.65 21.02
N VAL A 254 -8.17 4.34 20.18
CA VAL A 254 -8.48 2.96 19.74
C VAL A 254 -7.27 2.30 19.07
N MET A 255 -6.55 3.07 18.24
CA MET A 255 -5.35 2.60 17.57
C MET A 255 -4.16 2.50 18.53
N ALA A 256 -4.06 3.39 19.52
CA ALA A 256 -3.09 3.26 20.60
C ALA A 256 -3.28 1.92 21.35
N VAL A 257 -4.53 1.57 21.69
CA VAL A 257 -4.87 0.28 22.33
C VAL A 257 -4.59 -0.92 21.42
N ARG A 258 -4.87 -0.85 20.12
CA ARG A 258 -4.46 -1.87 19.14
C ARG A 258 -2.94 -2.15 19.23
N TYR A 259 -2.11 -1.12 19.33
CA TYR A 259 -0.64 -1.29 19.45
C TYR A 259 -0.19 -1.77 20.83
N ILE A 260 -0.95 -1.48 21.90
CA ILE A 260 -0.68 -2.04 23.23
C ILE A 260 -0.84 -3.57 23.21
N PHE A 261 -1.91 -4.08 22.60
CA PHE A 261 -2.13 -5.54 22.49
C PHE A 261 -1.20 -6.21 21.46
N GLU A 262 -1.06 -5.64 20.25
CA GLU A 262 -0.17 -6.17 19.19
C GLU A 262 1.30 -6.37 19.62
N PHE A 263 1.76 -5.62 20.64
CA PHE A 263 3.12 -5.69 21.17
C PHE A 263 3.20 -6.17 22.63
N ASN A 264 2.12 -6.73 23.19
CA ASN A 264 2.06 -7.25 24.56
C ASN A 264 2.55 -6.23 25.62
N LEU A 265 1.99 -5.02 25.58
CA LEU A 265 2.35 -3.90 26.47
C LEU A 265 1.31 -3.59 27.55
N ALA A 266 0.23 -4.38 27.66
CA ALA A 266 -0.90 -4.11 28.56
C ALA A 266 -0.47 -3.90 30.02
N ASP A 267 0.47 -4.73 30.51
CA ASP A 267 1.02 -4.64 31.88
C ASP A 267 1.75 -3.32 32.17
N LYS A 268 2.30 -2.68 31.12
CA LYS A 268 3.11 -1.45 31.21
C LYS A 268 2.32 -0.21 30.85
N ILE A 269 1.30 -0.35 30.01
CA ILE A 269 0.44 0.72 29.52
C ILE A 269 -1.01 0.22 29.61
N PRO A 270 -1.69 0.41 30.74
CA PRO A 270 -3.04 -0.09 30.93
C PRO A 270 -4.01 0.45 29.85
N PRO A 271 -4.78 -0.40 29.15
CA PRO A 271 -5.63 0.03 28.05
C PRO A 271 -6.91 0.75 28.52
N VAL A 272 -7.45 0.38 29.68
CA VAL A 272 -8.73 0.91 30.19
C VAL A 272 -8.74 2.43 30.44
N PRO A 273 -7.71 3.05 31.06
CA PRO A 273 -7.60 4.51 31.15
C PRO A 273 -7.64 5.21 29.77
N ILE A 274 -7.03 4.61 28.75
CA ILE A 274 -6.98 5.16 27.38
C ILE A 274 -8.36 5.07 26.71
N LEU A 275 -9.12 3.99 26.97
CA LEU A 275 -10.50 3.85 26.51
C LEU A 275 -11.45 4.84 27.22
N LYS A 276 -11.28 5.03 28.53
CA LYS A 276 -12.04 6.06 29.29
C LYS A 276 -11.72 7.47 28.78
N ALA A 277 -10.45 7.77 28.47
CA ALA A 277 -10.06 9.01 27.81
C ALA A 277 -10.71 9.19 26.43
N HIS A 278 -10.79 8.12 25.62
CA HIS A 278 -11.48 8.16 24.32
C HIS A 278 -12.96 8.55 24.44
N VAL A 279 -13.69 7.98 25.41
CA VAL A 279 -15.10 8.32 25.68
C VAL A 279 -15.23 9.78 26.11
N ASN A 280 -14.35 10.26 26.99
CA ASN A 280 -14.37 11.65 27.44
C ASN A 280 -14.07 12.64 26.28
N GLU A 281 -13.09 12.34 25.42
CA GLU A 281 -12.78 13.17 24.26
C GLU A 281 -13.89 13.14 23.20
N SER A 282 -14.59 12.01 23.00
CA SER A 282 -15.74 11.96 22.08
C SER A 282 -16.90 12.84 22.55
N GLN A 283 -17.15 12.91 23.86
CA GLN A 283 -18.13 13.81 24.46
C GLN A 283 -17.72 15.29 24.39
N LYS A 284 -16.44 15.61 24.62
CA LYS A 284 -15.91 16.98 24.44
C LYS A 284 -16.03 17.43 22.98
N LEU A 285 -15.70 16.55 22.03
CA LEU A 285 -15.85 16.82 20.61
C LEU A 285 -17.33 17.02 20.24
N ALA A 286 -18.24 16.22 20.80
CA ALA A 286 -19.67 16.38 20.55
C ALA A 286 -20.20 17.76 20.98
N LYS A 287 -19.76 18.28 22.14
CA LYS A 287 -20.08 19.64 22.60
C LYS A 287 -19.53 20.69 21.64
N ARG A 288 -18.24 20.65 21.32
CA ARG A 288 -17.60 21.59 20.39
C ARG A 288 -18.27 21.64 19.02
N LEU A 289 -18.63 20.49 18.45
CA LEU A 289 -19.34 20.42 17.17
C LEU A 289 -20.75 21.04 17.26
N SER A 290 -21.40 21.00 18.43
CA SER A 290 -22.66 21.69 18.68
C SER A 290 -22.47 23.21 18.71
N ASP A 291 -21.41 23.69 19.36
CA ASP A 291 -21.04 25.11 19.42
C ASP A 291 -20.64 25.65 18.03
N GLU A 292 -19.99 24.81 17.20
CA GLU A 292 -19.68 25.05 15.79
C GLU A 292 -20.91 24.95 14.84
N GLY A 293 -22.12 24.74 15.38
CA GLY A 293 -23.36 24.70 14.60
C GLY A 293 -23.55 23.46 13.71
N LYS A 294 -22.83 22.36 13.98
CA LYS A 294 -23.00 21.10 13.21
C LYS A 294 -24.36 20.46 13.49
N THR A 295 -24.83 19.66 12.55
CA THR A 295 -26.13 19.00 12.70
C THR A 295 -26.09 17.99 13.84
N LEU A 296 -27.13 17.97 14.67
CA LEU A 296 -27.29 16.98 15.75
C LEU A 296 -27.12 15.54 15.24
N ASN A 297 -27.62 15.23 14.04
CA ASN A 297 -27.46 13.91 13.41
C ASN A 297 -25.99 13.52 13.18
N GLU A 298 -25.14 14.47 12.76
CA GLU A 298 -23.70 14.28 12.53
C GLU A 298 -22.95 14.08 13.86
N ILE A 299 -23.26 14.93 14.85
CA ILE A 299 -22.70 14.88 16.20
C ILE A 299 -23.01 13.53 16.86
N THR A 300 -24.28 13.16 16.94
CA THR A 300 -24.75 11.90 17.53
C THR A 300 -24.18 10.69 16.78
N ALA A 301 -24.04 10.75 15.46
CA ALA A 301 -23.44 9.65 14.68
C ALA A 301 -21.95 9.46 15.00
N ARG A 302 -21.18 10.55 15.17
CA ARG A 302 -19.77 10.48 15.59
C ARG A 302 -19.62 9.93 17.01
N GLU A 303 -20.42 10.41 17.96
CA GLU A 303 -20.37 9.93 19.35
C GLU A 303 -20.73 8.43 19.42
N ILE A 304 -21.83 7.99 18.79
CA ILE A 304 -22.18 6.57 18.72
C ILE A 304 -21.08 5.73 18.08
N HIS A 305 -20.42 6.21 17.01
CA HIS A 305 -19.32 5.47 16.38
C HIS A 305 -18.12 5.30 17.33
N ALA A 306 -17.72 6.36 18.04
CA ALA A 306 -16.67 6.30 19.05
C ALA A 306 -17.01 5.30 20.17
N LEU A 307 -18.21 5.39 20.76
CA LEU A 307 -18.67 4.48 21.81
C LEU A 307 -18.73 3.01 21.35
N LYS A 308 -19.21 2.76 20.13
CA LYS A 308 -19.20 1.40 19.54
C LYS A 308 -17.79 0.87 19.30
N SER A 309 -16.83 1.72 18.96
CA SER A 309 -15.44 1.30 18.79
C SER A 309 -14.81 0.87 20.11
N VAL A 310 -15.17 1.51 21.23
CA VAL A 310 -14.75 1.10 22.58
C VAL A 310 -15.37 -0.23 22.98
N LEU A 311 -16.68 -0.42 22.76
CA LEU A 311 -17.34 -1.71 23.02
C LEU A 311 -16.67 -2.86 22.26
N LYS A 312 -16.36 -2.66 20.97
CA LYS A 312 -15.64 -3.66 20.18
C LYS A 312 -14.26 -3.99 20.76
N VAL A 313 -13.51 -2.99 21.26
CA VAL A 313 -12.19 -3.22 21.88
C VAL A 313 -12.32 -3.96 23.21
N ILE A 314 -13.35 -3.68 24.01
CA ILE A 314 -13.64 -4.41 25.25
C ILE A 314 -13.86 -5.90 24.94
N GLU A 315 -14.79 -6.18 24.02
CA GLU A 315 -15.14 -7.54 23.55
C GLU A 315 -13.95 -8.28 22.91
N THR A 316 -13.15 -7.61 22.07
CA THR A 316 -12.02 -8.24 21.36
C THR A 316 -10.87 -8.63 22.31
N HIS A 317 -10.78 -8.01 23.48
CA HIS A 317 -9.66 -8.18 24.41
C HIS A 317 -10.08 -8.61 25.83
N ASN A 318 -11.34 -9.04 26.03
CA ASN A 318 -11.91 -9.51 27.29
C ASN A 318 -11.75 -8.52 28.47
N LEU A 319 -12.01 -7.22 28.23
CA LEU A 319 -11.85 -6.15 29.22
C LEU A 319 -13.11 -5.86 30.04
N GLU A 320 -14.15 -6.70 29.98
CA GLU A 320 -15.47 -6.45 30.59
C GLU A 320 -15.39 -6.29 32.12
N SER A 321 -14.48 -7.00 32.76
CA SER A 321 -14.29 -6.95 34.22
C SER A 321 -13.67 -5.62 34.69
N GLU A 322 -12.72 -5.07 33.93
CA GLU A 322 -12.05 -3.80 34.24
C GLU A 322 -12.82 -2.58 33.71
N TYR A 323 -13.59 -2.76 32.64
CA TYR A 323 -14.43 -1.74 32.03
C TYR A 323 -15.81 -2.30 31.62
N PRO A 324 -16.77 -2.35 32.56
CA PRO A 324 -18.11 -2.87 32.29
C PRO A 324 -18.85 -2.08 31.18
N PRO A 325 -19.42 -2.77 30.18
CA PRO A 325 -19.94 -2.15 28.95
C PRO A 325 -21.28 -1.43 29.13
N GLU A 326 -22.01 -1.67 30.22
CA GLU A 326 -23.41 -1.23 30.42
C GLU A 326 -23.53 0.29 30.35
N SER A 327 -22.59 1.01 30.98
CA SER A 327 -22.55 2.48 30.96
C SER A 327 -22.42 3.07 29.54
N ILE A 328 -21.65 2.40 28.67
CA ILE A 328 -21.45 2.79 27.27
C ILE A 328 -22.69 2.42 26.45
N GLN A 329 -23.26 1.24 26.67
CA GLN A 329 -24.48 0.78 26.00
C GLN A 329 -25.68 1.69 26.31
N GLN A 330 -25.90 2.05 27.57
CA GLN A 330 -26.93 3.00 28.00
C GLN A 330 -26.77 4.37 27.31
N ARG A 331 -25.54 4.87 27.20
CA ARG A 331 -25.25 6.13 26.49
C ARG A 331 -25.58 6.04 25.00
N ILE A 332 -25.22 4.93 24.33
CA ILE A 332 -25.59 4.69 22.93
C ILE A 332 -27.12 4.66 22.78
N GLU A 333 -27.84 4.01 23.69
CA GLU A 333 -29.30 3.91 23.63
C GLU A 333 -29.99 5.28 23.81
N GLN A 334 -29.50 6.12 24.74
CA GLN A 334 -29.97 7.50 24.89
C GLN A 334 -29.79 8.31 23.60
N LEU A 335 -28.61 8.20 22.97
CA LEU A 335 -28.26 8.89 21.73
C LEU A 335 -29.12 8.42 20.54
N THR A 336 -29.43 7.11 20.44
CA THR A 336 -30.31 6.59 19.38
C THR A 336 -31.77 7.01 19.59
N LYS A 337 -32.29 6.99 20.83
CA LYS A 337 -33.63 7.46 21.17
C LYS A 337 -33.81 8.95 20.84
N HIS A 338 -32.86 9.81 21.23
CA HIS A 338 -32.91 11.24 20.91
C HIS A 338 -32.94 11.50 19.40
N LYS A 339 -32.13 10.76 18.62
CA LYS A 339 -32.12 10.82 17.16
C LYS A 339 -33.43 10.36 16.52
N ALA A 340 -34.09 9.34 17.07
CA ALA A 340 -35.40 8.89 16.60
C ALA A 340 -36.49 9.95 16.84
N ASN A 341 -36.53 10.53 18.03
CA ASN A 341 -37.51 11.54 18.42
C ASN A 341 -37.41 12.81 17.54
N VAL A 342 -36.19 13.30 17.28
CA VAL A 342 -35.98 14.46 16.40
C VAL A 342 -36.39 14.19 14.95
N ARG A 343 -36.18 12.97 14.44
CA ARG A 343 -36.67 12.57 13.11
C ARG A 343 -38.20 12.55 13.06
N TYR A 344 -38.85 11.97 14.08
CA TYR A 344 -40.31 11.88 14.14
C TYR A 344 -40.96 13.27 14.24
N ALA A 345 -40.39 14.16 15.06
CA ALA A 345 -40.82 15.55 15.15
C ALA A 345 -40.68 16.28 13.80
N ALA A 346 -39.52 16.17 13.13
CA ALA A 346 -39.31 16.79 11.82
C ALA A 346 -40.31 16.29 10.74
N SER A 347 -40.68 15.01 10.76
CA SER A 347 -41.74 14.49 9.87
C SER A 347 -43.14 15.00 10.25
N ALA A 348 -43.45 15.15 11.54
CA ALA A 348 -44.73 15.67 12.00
C ALA A 348 -44.93 17.14 11.62
N PHE A 349 -43.90 17.98 11.73
CA PHE A 349 -43.94 19.38 11.31
C PHE A 349 -43.94 19.57 9.78
N SER A 350 -43.62 18.54 9.00
CA SER A 350 -43.67 18.60 7.53
C SER A 350 -44.99 18.10 6.93
N ALA A 351 -45.93 17.60 7.75
CA ALA A 351 -47.27 17.24 7.32
C ALA A 351 -48.09 18.52 7.01
N LYS A 352 -48.50 18.68 5.75
CA LYS A 352 -49.40 19.78 5.36
C LYS A 352 -50.74 19.66 6.10
N PRO A 353 -51.36 20.77 6.56
CA PRO A 353 -52.70 20.72 7.12
C PRO A 353 -53.71 20.23 6.07
N PRO A 354 -54.78 19.51 6.49
CA PRO A 354 -55.77 18.98 5.56
C PRO A 354 -56.50 20.10 4.81
N GLN A 355 -56.62 19.94 3.48
CA GLN A 355 -57.40 20.86 2.66
C GLN A 355 -58.89 20.69 2.99
N HIS A 356 -59.52 21.72 3.56
CA HIS A 356 -60.97 21.81 3.56
C HIS A 356 -61.47 21.95 2.11
N GLN A 357 -62.31 21.03 1.68
CA GLN A 357 -63.08 21.16 0.45
C GLN A 357 -64.05 22.35 0.59
N GLN A 358 -63.90 23.36 -0.25
CA GLN A 358 -64.90 24.42 -0.42
C GLN A 358 -65.59 24.22 -1.76
N GLN A 359 -66.91 24.02 -1.72
CA GLN A 359 -67.72 23.76 -2.91
C GLN A 359 -67.83 25.00 -3.81
N GLN A 360 -67.92 24.77 -5.12
CA GLN A 360 -68.11 25.81 -6.13
C GLN A 360 -69.54 26.36 -6.12
N SER A 361 -69.69 27.67 -6.34
CA SER A 361 -70.63 28.21 -7.33
C SER A 361 -70.36 29.72 -7.56
N GLY A 362 -70.69 30.25 -8.75
CA GLY A 362 -70.64 31.69 -9.03
C GLY A 362 -69.78 32.10 -10.22
N ILE A 363 -70.20 31.78 -11.45
CA ILE A 363 -69.55 32.24 -12.69
C ILE A 363 -70.03 33.67 -13.03
N LYS A 364 -69.11 34.61 -13.32
CA LYS A 364 -69.13 35.49 -14.52
C LYS A 364 -67.88 36.41 -14.62
N ARG A 365 -67.40 36.56 -15.86
CA ARG A 365 -66.29 37.39 -16.40
C ARG A 365 -66.90 38.50 -17.29
N PRO A 366 -66.16 39.45 -17.94
CA PRO A 366 -64.77 39.93 -17.78
C PRO A 366 -64.56 41.49 -17.92
N ARG A 367 -63.29 41.94 -17.85
CA ARG A 367 -62.53 43.03 -18.59
C ARG A 367 -63.28 43.91 -19.65
N LEU A 368 -62.91 45.13 -20.06
CA LEU A 368 -61.75 46.09 -19.94
C LEU A 368 -62.33 47.56 -19.84
N SER A 369 -61.63 48.66 -19.47
CA SER A 369 -60.63 49.47 -20.23
C SER A 369 -60.30 50.79 -19.47
N ALA A 370 -59.18 51.47 -19.76
CA ALA A 370 -58.86 52.84 -19.28
C ALA A 370 -59.47 53.94 -20.20
N PRO A 371 -59.55 55.24 -19.78
CA PRO A 371 -58.46 56.20 -20.06
C PRO A 371 -58.27 57.36 -19.00
N VAL A 372 -57.04 57.81 -18.70
CA VAL A 372 -56.32 59.04 -19.19
C VAL A 372 -56.66 60.40 -18.49
N ALA A 373 -55.66 60.92 -17.74
CA ALA A 373 -55.25 62.34 -17.54
C ALA A 373 -56.27 63.37 -16.96
N SER A 374 -55.91 64.58 -16.49
CA SER A 374 -54.60 65.25 -16.27
C SER A 374 -54.78 66.45 -15.30
N ALA A 375 -53.72 66.87 -14.62
CA ALA A 375 -53.51 68.29 -14.23
C ALA A 375 -52.03 68.53 -13.87
N ALA A 376 -51.40 69.51 -14.51
CA ALA A 376 -50.00 69.91 -14.25
C ALA A 376 -49.86 71.43 -14.33
N VAL A 377 -48.96 71.99 -13.52
CA VAL A 377 -48.37 73.36 -13.58
C VAL A 377 -46.96 73.18 -12.99
N LEU A 378 -45.86 73.23 -13.78
CA LEU A 378 -45.01 74.41 -14.11
C LEU A 378 -44.51 75.15 -12.84
N ASP A 379 -43.27 75.64 -12.66
CA ASP A 379 -41.99 75.63 -13.41
C ASP A 379 -40.88 76.23 -12.47
N SER A 380 -39.55 76.21 -12.69
CA SER A 380 -38.62 75.52 -13.61
C SER A 380 -37.13 75.78 -13.18
N VAL A 381 -36.14 75.33 -13.99
CA VAL A 381 -34.70 75.77 -14.03
C VAL A 381 -33.74 75.42 -12.86
N SER A 382 -32.85 74.46 -13.16
CA SER A 382 -31.38 74.38 -12.89
C SER A 382 -30.75 74.67 -11.50
N GLY A 383 -30.00 73.69 -10.94
CA GLY A 383 -28.96 73.98 -9.93
C GLY A 383 -28.30 72.81 -9.17
N ALA A 384 -27.21 72.24 -9.74
CA ALA A 384 -26.02 71.66 -9.07
C ALA A 384 -26.06 70.44 -8.09
N SER A 385 -24.91 69.73 -8.09
CA SER A 385 -24.32 68.85 -7.06
C SER A 385 -24.85 67.42 -6.80
N SER A 386 -24.24 66.49 -7.55
CA SER A 386 -23.61 65.22 -7.13
C SER A 386 -23.60 64.84 -5.63
N THR A 387 -23.79 63.56 -5.31
CA THR A 387 -22.67 62.61 -5.00
C THR A 387 -23.15 61.20 -4.63
N VAL A 388 -22.91 60.21 -5.51
CA VAL A 388 -22.69 58.80 -5.12
C VAL A 388 -21.74 58.17 -6.15
N HIS A 389 -20.55 57.75 -5.73
CA HIS A 389 -19.68 56.93 -6.57
C HIS A 389 -19.81 55.45 -6.19
N HIS A 390 -20.19 54.63 -7.16
CA HIS A 390 -20.03 53.18 -7.13
C HIS A 390 -18.97 52.84 -8.20
N TYR A 391 -17.90 52.15 -7.83
CA TYR A 391 -16.84 51.80 -8.79
C TYR A 391 -16.79 50.30 -9.05
N GLN A 392 -16.79 49.96 -10.34
CA GLN A 392 -16.55 48.63 -10.89
C GLN A 392 -15.25 48.69 -11.71
N GLN A 393 -14.53 47.57 -11.80
CA GLN A 393 -13.38 47.34 -12.72
C GLN A 393 -13.82 47.41 -14.22
N PRO A 394 -12.96 47.25 -15.28
CA PRO A 394 -11.57 46.71 -15.33
C PRO A 394 -10.56 47.24 -16.42
N HIS A 395 -9.33 46.67 -16.39
CA HIS A 395 -8.45 46.20 -17.50
C HIS A 395 -7.68 47.06 -18.56
N PHE A 396 -6.37 46.72 -18.67
CA PHE A 396 -5.47 46.54 -19.85
C PHE A 396 -4.67 47.67 -20.59
N GLN A 397 -3.31 47.51 -20.59
CA GLN A 397 -2.28 47.64 -21.68
C GLN A 397 -2.16 48.95 -22.53
N SER A 398 -1.03 49.40 -23.12
CA SER A 398 0.43 49.06 -23.21
C SER A 398 1.16 50.28 -23.86
N SER A 399 2.45 50.64 -23.70
CA SER A 399 3.64 50.16 -24.48
C SER A 399 4.81 51.21 -24.50
N GLY A 400 6.08 50.75 -24.60
CA GLY A 400 7.28 51.51 -25.08
C GLY A 400 8.03 52.38 -24.04
N LEU A 401 9.38 52.52 -24.01
CA LEU A 401 10.49 52.06 -24.89
C LEU A 401 11.78 51.73 -24.08
N LEU A 402 12.67 50.93 -24.67
CA LEU A 402 14.07 50.56 -24.26
C LEU A 402 15.11 51.44 -25.01
N PRO A 403 16.47 51.28 -24.91
CA PRO A 403 17.36 50.35 -24.16
C PRO A 403 18.36 51.11 -23.21
N GLU A 404 19.33 50.53 -22.47
CA GLU A 404 20.57 49.84 -22.89
C GLU A 404 21.27 49.05 -21.74
N HIS A 405 22.33 48.29 -22.05
CA HIS A 405 22.97 47.26 -21.20
C HIS A 405 24.06 47.75 -20.20
N LEU A 406 24.32 46.98 -19.12
CA LEU A 406 25.60 46.24 -18.87
C LEU A 406 25.76 45.71 -17.41
N ASN A 407 26.24 44.47 -17.27
CA ASN A 407 27.01 43.94 -16.11
C ASN A 407 28.52 44.20 -16.39
N PRO A 408 29.50 44.17 -15.43
CA PRO A 408 29.55 43.30 -14.24
C PRO A 408 30.32 43.80 -12.96
N TYR A 409 30.41 42.90 -11.97
CA TYR A 409 31.53 42.69 -11.00
C TYR A 409 31.60 43.42 -9.63
N MET A 410 32.31 42.72 -8.72
CA MET A 410 32.53 42.94 -7.27
C MET A 410 32.86 44.36 -6.79
N SER A 411 32.39 44.73 -5.58
CA SER A 411 33.18 45.39 -4.51
C SER A 411 32.44 45.45 -3.15
N LEU A 412 33.07 44.94 -2.09
CA LEU A 412 32.93 45.43 -0.69
C LEU A 412 33.84 46.68 -0.52
N PRO A 413 33.83 47.48 0.59
CA PRO A 413 33.45 47.13 1.98
C PRO A 413 32.70 48.22 2.79
N ASN A 414 32.38 47.94 4.06
CA ASN A 414 32.89 48.72 5.20
C ASN A 414 32.49 48.15 6.58
N MET A 415 33.46 48.10 7.50
CA MET A 415 33.32 47.74 8.92
C MET A 415 33.86 48.91 9.78
N PRO A 416 33.34 49.14 10.99
CA PRO A 416 34.05 49.87 12.04
C PRO A 416 34.89 48.93 12.93
N TYR A 417 35.98 49.46 13.49
CA TYR A 417 37.01 48.74 14.23
C TYR A 417 36.78 48.69 15.76
N GLY A 418 37.29 47.62 16.40
CA GLY A 418 38.25 47.82 17.51
C GLY A 418 37.93 47.29 18.92
N MET A 419 38.42 46.09 19.27
CA MET A 419 39.45 45.92 20.32
C MET A 419 40.02 44.49 20.34
N LYS A 420 41.14 44.28 21.06
CA LYS A 420 42.12 43.20 20.80
C LYS A 420 42.07 41.98 21.72
N THR A 421 42.72 40.91 21.26
CA THR A 421 43.03 39.63 21.94
C THR A 421 43.99 39.78 23.13
N PRO A 422 44.18 38.71 23.93
CA PRO A 422 45.54 38.14 23.96
C PRO A 422 45.66 36.60 24.10
N THR A 423 46.70 36.08 23.44
CA THR A 423 47.48 34.84 23.68
C THR A 423 48.73 34.99 22.80
N PRO A 424 49.92 34.37 23.05
CA PRO A 424 50.17 33.12 23.80
C PRO A 424 51.36 33.20 24.80
N THR A 425 51.75 32.07 25.42
CA THR A 425 53.16 31.64 25.68
C THR A 425 53.17 30.17 26.16
N ILE A 426 54.28 29.45 25.92
CA ILE A 426 54.47 28.00 26.05
C ILE A 426 55.47 27.67 27.18
N SER A 427 55.48 26.40 27.64
CA SER A 427 56.67 25.54 27.90
C SER A 427 56.87 25.02 29.36
N PRO A 428 57.71 23.99 29.62
CA PRO A 428 57.44 22.55 29.38
C PRO A 428 57.84 21.64 30.58
N TYR A 429 57.68 20.30 30.49
CA TYR A 429 58.77 19.29 30.72
C TYR A 429 58.31 17.82 30.52
N THR A 430 59.23 16.98 29.97
CA THR A 430 59.44 15.49 30.04
C THR A 430 58.30 14.53 30.43
N GLY A 431 58.15 13.32 29.91
CA GLY A 431 58.98 12.42 29.05
C GLY A 431 58.43 10.97 29.21
N ALA A 432 58.79 9.92 28.47
CA ALA A 432 59.72 9.74 27.36
C ALA A 432 59.21 8.62 26.40
N SER A 433 59.86 8.48 25.25
CA SER A 433 59.56 7.50 24.19
C SER A 433 60.52 6.30 24.24
N THR A 434 60.05 5.11 23.85
CA THR A 434 60.87 4.14 23.08
C THR A 434 60.00 3.37 22.09
N GLY A 435 60.54 3.19 20.88
CA GLY A 435 59.91 2.49 19.75
C GLY A 435 60.34 1.02 19.59
N PRO A 436 60.31 0.47 18.36
CA PRO A 436 59.94 -0.92 18.13
C PRO A 436 61.08 -1.88 17.78
N TYR A 437 60.85 -3.18 18.01
CA TYR A 437 61.56 -4.32 17.41
C TYR A 437 60.57 -5.47 17.15
N GLY A 438 60.94 -6.47 16.34
CA GLY A 438 60.06 -7.59 15.98
C GLY A 438 60.80 -8.90 15.69
N LEU A 439 60.10 -9.78 14.96
CA LEU A 439 60.51 -11.08 14.37
C LEU A 439 60.49 -12.37 15.24
N ASP A 440 60.06 -13.41 14.51
CA ASP A 440 60.25 -14.87 14.61
C ASP A 440 59.66 -15.74 15.74
N GLY A 441 59.15 -16.91 15.30
CA GLY A 441 58.55 -17.93 16.18
C GLY A 441 57.66 -18.97 15.48
N VAL A 442 58.12 -19.62 14.40
CA VAL A 442 57.45 -20.82 13.83
C VAL A 442 57.83 -22.07 14.63
N SER A 443 56.96 -23.07 14.73
CA SER A 443 57.35 -24.46 14.99
C SER A 443 56.44 -25.49 14.29
N MET A 444 57.04 -26.63 13.96
CA MET A 444 56.56 -27.62 12.96
C MET A 444 55.83 -28.81 13.57
N GLY A 445 54.86 -29.35 12.81
CA GLY A 445 54.68 -30.80 12.53
C GLY A 445 54.41 -31.79 13.68
N PRO A 446 54.09 -33.08 13.38
CA PRO A 446 54.30 -33.79 12.10
C PRO A 446 53.03 -34.40 11.45
N SER A 447 53.22 -34.99 10.27
CA SER A 447 52.17 -35.57 9.40
C SER A 447 52.10 -37.12 9.43
N GLY A 448 50.94 -37.67 9.05
CA GLY A 448 50.74 -39.07 8.64
C GLY A 448 49.36 -39.61 9.08
N ASN A 449 48.63 -40.45 8.33
CA ASN A 449 48.78 -40.93 6.96
C ASN A 449 47.39 -41.37 6.40
N LEU A 450 47.29 -41.76 5.13
CA LEU A 450 46.06 -42.21 4.45
C LEU A 450 45.42 -43.48 5.05
N GLY A 451 44.08 -43.56 5.04
CA GLY A 451 43.31 -44.73 5.46
C GLY A 451 41.90 -44.81 4.84
N GLN A 452 41.68 -45.84 4.03
CA GLN A 452 40.43 -46.23 3.36
C GLN A 452 39.32 -46.62 4.36
N GLY A 453 38.03 -46.49 3.97
CA GLY A 453 36.93 -47.24 4.62
C GLY A 453 35.61 -46.48 4.69
N GLY A 454 34.66 -46.82 3.81
CA GLY A 454 33.28 -46.33 3.91
C GLY A 454 32.34 -47.39 4.49
N SER A 455 31.46 -47.00 5.42
CA SER A 455 30.28 -47.79 5.81
C SER A 455 29.26 -46.94 6.59
N LEU A 456 28.04 -46.84 6.06
CA LEU A 456 26.80 -46.57 6.81
C LEU A 456 26.55 -47.73 7.81
N PRO A 457 25.88 -47.53 8.97
CA PRO A 457 24.45 -47.18 9.07
C PRO A 457 24.16 -45.96 9.99
N ASN A 458 23.24 -45.07 9.64
CA ASN A 458 21.79 -45.18 9.82
C ASN A 458 21.36 -45.32 11.31
N SER A 459 21.02 -44.19 11.93
CA SER A 459 20.31 -44.15 13.22
C SER A 459 18.90 -43.59 12.99
N SER A 460 17.90 -44.21 13.62
CA SER A 460 16.48 -43.90 13.42
C SER A 460 15.93 -43.11 14.59
N GLU A 461 15.19 -42.03 14.34
CA GLU A 461 14.25 -41.45 15.30
C GLU A 461 12.91 -41.05 14.64
N PRO A 462 11.79 -41.07 15.38
CA PRO A 462 10.46 -41.11 14.80
C PRO A 462 9.84 -39.72 14.55
N LEU A 463 9.12 -39.59 13.44
CA LEU A 463 8.26 -38.43 13.16
C LEU A 463 6.98 -38.49 14.00
N VAL A 464 6.67 -37.40 14.71
CA VAL A 464 5.32 -37.12 15.24
C VAL A 464 4.76 -35.90 14.48
N PRO A 465 3.53 -35.92 13.93
CA PRO A 465 3.00 -34.80 13.16
C PRO A 465 2.50 -33.67 14.07
N SER A 466 2.96 -32.43 13.84
CA SER A 466 2.36 -31.24 14.44
C SER A 466 1.13 -30.79 13.62
N GLY A 467 -0.01 -30.63 14.28
CA GLY A 467 -1.25 -30.21 13.64
C GLY A 467 -1.25 -28.71 13.31
N TYR A 468 -1.59 -28.37 12.07
CA TYR A 468 -1.88 -26.98 11.66
C TYR A 468 -3.30 -26.60 12.09
N TYR A 469 -3.44 -25.49 12.81
CA TYR A 469 -4.71 -24.76 12.91
C TYR A 469 -4.77 -23.71 11.80
N ASP A 470 -5.80 -23.82 10.97
CA ASP A 470 -6.10 -22.89 9.88
C ASP A 470 -7.31 -22.03 10.30
N SER A 471 -7.14 -20.70 10.37
CA SER A 471 -8.20 -19.77 10.77
C SER A 471 -8.42 -18.71 9.71
N VAL A 472 -9.23 -19.05 8.71
CA VAL A 472 -9.66 -18.13 7.66
C VAL A 472 -10.67 -17.13 8.23
N SER A 473 -10.37 -15.83 8.15
CA SER A 473 -11.31 -14.74 8.45
C SER A 473 -11.31 -13.73 7.30
N ALA A 474 -12.23 -13.92 6.37
CA ALA A 474 -12.50 -12.99 5.27
C ALA A 474 -13.73 -12.14 5.58
N TYR A 475 -13.71 -10.83 5.30
CA TYR A 475 -14.93 -10.02 5.29
C TYR A 475 -14.88 -8.86 4.29
N GLY A 476 -15.91 -8.77 3.46
CA GLY A 476 -16.26 -7.64 2.59
C GLY A 476 -17.65 -7.87 1.98
N GLY A 477 -18.61 -6.96 2.23
CA GLY A 477 -19.99 -7.02 1.66
C GLY A 477 -20.02 -6.65 0.17
N TYR A 478 -21.14 -6.74 -0.59
CA TYR A 478 -22.60 -6.78 -0.29
C TYR A 478 -23.32 -7.60 -1.40
N GLY A 479 -24.63 -7.96 -1.39
CA GLY A 479 -25.74 -7.79 -0.44
C GLY A 479 -27.12 -7.73 -1.16
N LEU A 480 -28.24 -8.06 -0.49
CA LEU A 480 -29.63 -8.25 -1.00
C LEU A 480 -29.82 -9.53 -1.87
N GLN A 481 -30.79 -10.42 -1.66
CA GLN A 481 -32.24 -10.24 -1.44
C GLN A 481 -32.87 -11.36 -0.59
N TYR A 482 -34.02 -11.08 0.03
CA TYR A 482 -34.87 -12.09 0.69
C TYR A 482 -35.80 -12.77 -0.32
N LEU A 483 -35.85 -14.10 -0.32
CA LEU A 483 -36.97 -14.91 -0.83
C LEU A 483 -37.00 -16.26 -0.10
N TYR A 484 -38.07 -16.52 0.65
CA TYR A 484 -38.33 -17.81 1.31
C TYR A 484 -38.75 -18.87 0.28
N PRO A 485 -38.42 -20.14 0.52
CA PRO A 485 -39.23 -21.26 0.09
C PRO A 485 -39.75 -22.06 1.31
N THR A 486 -41.02 -21.88 1.65
CA THR A 486 -41.78 -22.89 2.41
C THR A 486 -42.17 -24.01 1.46
N SER A 487 -41.84 -25.26 1.81
CA SER A 487 -42.23 -26.45 1.06
C SER A 487 -42.72 -27.54 1.99
N TYR A 488 -44.00 -27.89 1.89
CA TYR A 488 -44.55 -29.22 2.19
C TYR A 488 -45.65 -29.53 1.14
N PRO A 489 -45.97 -30.81 0.86
CA PRO A 489 -46.43 -31.25 -0.47
C PRO A 489 -47.91 -31.62 -0.56
N GLN A 490 -48.27 -32.04 -1.79
CA GLN A 490 -49.57 -32.47 -2.35
C GLN A 490 -50.43 -31.34 -2.93
#